data_AF-A0A2C9KT11-F1
#
_entry.id   AF-A0A2C9KT11-F1
#
_cell.length_a   1.000
_cell.length_b   1.000
_cell.length_c   1.000
_cell.angle_alpha   90.00
_cell.angle_beta   90.00
_cell.angle_gamma   90.00
#
_symmetry.space_group_name_H-M   'P 1'
#
loop_
_entity.id
_entity.type
_entity.pdbx_description
1 polymer ?
#
loop_
_entity_poly.entity_id
_entity_poly.type
_entity_poly.pdbx_seq_one_letter_code
_entity_poly.pdbx_strand_id
1 'polypeptide(L)'
;MNYGAIGFLMGHEMVHGFDSDGSRYDKEGHLANWWTNSSRDNLIEKVQCLNDEFSHFWIKEMNATIEGVNNELENIADNGGIKLAYK
;
A
#
# COMPACT_ATOMS: atom_id res chain seq x y z
N MET A 1 3.32 7.15 22.15
CA MET A 1 1.90 7.15 21.77
C MET A 1 1.67 7.93 20.47
N ASN A 2 2.07 9.21 20.39
CA ASN A 2 1.78 10.05 19.20
C ASN A 2 2.30 9.49 17.86
N TYR A 3 3.51 8.94 17.82
CA TYR A 3 4.08 8.36 16.60
C TYR A 3 3.27 7.14 16.09
N GLY A 4 2.83 6.26 17.00
CA GLY A 4 2.06 5.07 16.60
C GLY A 4 0.65 5.36 16.09
N ALA A 5 0.11 6.57 16.34
CA ALA A 5 -1.21 6.98 15.85
C ALA A 5 -1.08 8.03 14.75
N ILE A 6 -0.65 9.26 15.09
CA ILE A 6 -0.54 10.36 14.12
C ILE A 6 0.61 10.11 13.15
N GLY A 7 1.74 9.57 13.63
CA GLY A 7 2.86 9.23 12.74
C GLY A 7 2.48 8.13 11.74
N PHE A 8 1.74 7.11 12.20
CA PHE A 8 1.15 6.08 11.33
C PHE A 8 0.24 6.70 10.28
N LEU A 9 -0.73 7.53 10.70
CA LEU A 9 -1.67 8.17 9.79
C LEU A 9 -0.96 9.02 8.73
N MET A 10 -0.01 9.86 9.15
CA MET A 10 0.78 10.67 8.21
C MET A 10 1.60 9.80 7.25
N GLY A 11 2.16 8.69 7.74
CA GLY A 11 2.90 7.73 6.91
C GLY A 11 1.98 7.03 5.91
N HIS A 12 0.78 6.62 6.33
CA HIS A 12 -0.24 5.99 5.50
C HIS A 12 -0.62 6.92 4.34
N GLU A 13 -1.02 8.16 4.63
CA GLU A 13 -1.39 9.14 3.60
C GLU A 13 -0.22 9.49 2.65
N MET A 14 1.01 9.48 3.16
CA MET A 14 2.20 9.69 2.33
C MET A 14 2.42 8.52 1.37
N VAL A 15 2.20 7.28 1.83
CA VAL A 15 2.40 6.07 1.03
C VAL A 15 1.35 5.95 -0.07
N HIS A 16 0.16 6.52 0.07
CA HIS A 16 -0.80 6.61 -1.05
C HIS A 16 -0.23 7.30 -2.29
N GLY A 17 0.70 8.25 -2.14
CA GLY A 17 1.42 8.83 -3.28
C GLY A 17 2.36 7.85 -4.01
N PHE A 18 2.59 6.66 -3.45
CA PHE A 18 3.53 5.64 -3.94
C PHE A 18 2.92 4.24 -4.06
N ASP A 19 1.62 4.09 -3.78
CA ASP A 19 0.92 2.82 -3.98
C ASP A 19 0.74 2.52 -5.49
N SER A 20 0.06 1.42 -5.83
CA SER A 20 -0.10 0.98 -7.22
C SER A 20 -0.73 2.04 -8.14
N ASP A 21 -1.60 2.90 -7.61
CA ASP A 21 -2.20 3.99 -8.36
C ASP A 21 -1.41 5.29 -8.23
N GLY A 22 -1.10 5.73 -6.99
CA GLY A 22 -0.38 6.97 -6.73
C GLY A 22 0.99 7.02 -7.39
N SER A 23 1.69 5.88 -7.46
CA SER A 23 2.99 5.76 -8.15
C SER A 23 2.95 6.10 -9.65
N ARG A 24 1.76 6.24 -10.25
CA ARG A 24 1.58 6.60 -11.67
C ARG A 24 1.55 8.11 -11.90
N TYR A 25 1.50 8.91 -10.83
CA TYR A 25 1.43 10.36 -10.90
C TYR A 25 2.78 10.97 -10.53
N ASP A 26 3.20 11.99 -11.27
CA ASP A 26 4.38 12.77 -10.92
C ASP A 26 4.12 13.72 -9.74
N LYS A 27 5.14 14.48 -9.34
CA LYS A 27 5.07 15.41 -8.20
C LYS A 27 4.08 16.56 -8.40
N GLU A 28 3.66 16.82 -9.64
CA GLU A 28 2.63 17.80 -9.98
C GLU A 28 1.22 17.18 -10.03
N GLY A 29 1.10 15.86 -9.91
CA GLY A 29 -0.17 15.12 -10.00
C GLY A 29 -0.57 14.76 -11.42
N HIS A 30 0.35 14.80 -12.39
CA HIS A 30 0.07 14.35 -13.76
C HIS A 30 0.37 12.86 -13.92
N LEU A 31 -0.46 12.17 -14.71
CA LEU A 31 -0.20 10.79 -15.10
C LEU A 31 1.07 10.74 -15.98
N ALA A 32 2.18 10.27 -15.43
CA ALA A 32 3.47 10.23 -16.10
C ALA A 32 4.28 9.04 -15.58
N ASN A 33 4.89 8.26 -16.49
CA ASN A 33 5.80 7.21 -16.07
C ASN A 33 7.17 7.81 -15.73
N TRP A 34 7.45 7.93 -14.44
CA TRP A 34 8.74 8.35 -13.90
C TRP A 34 9.56 7.19 -13.32
N TRP A 35 9.10 5.95 -13.49
CA TRP A 35 9.79 4.74 -13.05
C TRP A 35 10.59 4.10 -14.18
N THR A 36 11.72 3.47 -13.81
CA THR A 36 12.36 2.49 -14.70
C THR A 36 11.52 1.21 -14.76
N ASN A 37 11.58 0.46 -15.86
CA ASN A 37 10.86 -0.81 -15.98
C ASN A 37 11.21 -1.77 -14.83
N SER A 38 12.49 -1.91 -14.49
CA SER A 38 12.93 -2.77 -13.38
C SER A 38 12.34 -2.36 -12.03
N SER A 39 12.20 -1.06 -11.77
CA SER A 39 11.59 -0.60 -10.52
C SER A 39 10.08 -0.84 -10.51
N ARG A 40 9.41 -0.72 -11.66
CA ARG A 40 7.99 -1.03 -11.79
C ARG A 40 7.70 -2.52 -11.59
N ASP A 41 8.52 -3.39 -12.16
CA ASP A 41 8.39 -4.84 -11.99
C ASP A 41 8.58 -5.24 -10.52
N ASN A 42 9.59 -4.69 -9.85
CA ASN A 42 9.82 -4.90 -8.42
C ASN A 42 8.67 -4.40 -7.54
N LEU A 43 7.99 -3.30 -7.92
CA LEU A 43 6.81 -2.82 -7.22
C LEU A 43 5.67 -3.83 -7.34
N ILE A 44 5.38 -4.26 -8.57
CA ILE A 44 4.31 -5.24 -8.84
C ILE A 44 4.53 -6.55 -8.08
N GLU A 45 5.77 -7.05 -8.01
CA GLU A 45 6.10 -8.25 -7.24
C GLU A 45 5.79 -8.09 -5.74
N LYS A 46 6.13 -6.93 -5.15
CA LYS A 46 5.84 -6.65 -3.74
C LYS A 46 4.34 -6.49 -3.46
N VAL A 47 3.64 -5.84 -4.37
CA VAL A 47 2.19 -5.69 -4.31
C VAL A 47 1.51 -7.05 -4.36
N GLN A 48 1.96 -7.95 -5.26
CA GLN A 48 1.42 -9.30 -5.32
C GLN A 48 1.62 -10.07 -4.00
N CYS A 49 2.78 -9.93 -3.35
CA CYS A 49 3.01 -10.55 -2.05
C CYS A 49 1.99 -10.10 -0.99
N LEU A 50 1.62 -8.82 -0.96
CA LEU A 50 0.58 -8.33 -0.05
C LEU A 50 -0.80 -8.85 -0.44
N ASN A 51 -1.15 -8.84 -1.74
CA ASN A 51 -2.42 -9.39 -2.19
C ASN A 51 -2.58 -10.86 -1.81
N ASP A 52 -1.53 -11.67 -1.96
CA ASP A 52 -1.52 -13.07 -1.57
C ASP A 52 -1.67 -13.24 -0.06
N GLU A 53 -0.96 -12.44 0.75
CA GLU A 53 -1.10 -12.46 2.20
C GLU A 53 -2.55 -12.17 2.62
N PHE A 54 -3.10 -11.05 2.13
CA PHE A 54 -4.43 -10.61 2.55
C PHE A 54 -5.54 -11.52 2.04
N SER A 55 -5.34 -12.18 0.90
CA SER A 55 -6.29 -13.15 0.35
C SER A 55 -6.37 -14.47 1.13
N HIS A 56 -5.54 -14.67 2.16
CA HIS A 56 -5.63 -15.82 3.06
C HIS A 56 -6.45 -15.55 4.32
N PHE A 57 -6.86 -14.31 4.59
CA PHE A 57 -7.63 -14.00 5.80
C PHE A 57 -9.12 -14.35 5.63
N TRP A 58 -9.58 -15.35 6.39
CA TRP A 58 -11.00 -15.64 6.55
C TRP A 58 -11.59 -14.86 7.72
N ILE A 59 -12.62 -14.06 7.45
CA ILE A 59 -13.30 -13.24 8.45
C ILE A 59 -14.61 -13.91 8.82
N LYS A 60 -14.67 -14.43 10.05
CA LYS A 60 -15.79 -15.22 10.58
C LYS A 60 -17.10 -14.45 10.55
N GLU A 61 -17.06 -13.17 10.90
CA GLU A 61 -18.22 -12.26 10.97
C GLU A 61 -18.85 -12.02 9.60
N MET A 62 -18.03 -12.06 8.54
CA MET A 62 -18.48 -11.94 7.14
C MET A 62 -18.75 -13.30 6.50
N ASN A 63 -18.34 -14.39 7.15
CA ASN A 63 -18.29 -15.74 6.58
C ASN A 63 -17.65 -15.77 5.18
N ALA A 64 -16.57 -15.00 5.00
CA ALA A 64 -15.92 -14.80 3.72
C ALA A 64 -14.42 -14.61 3.90
N THR A 65 -13.67 -14.92 2.85
CA THR A 65 -12.25 -14.60 2.75
C THR A 65 -12.09 -13.21 2.15
N ILE A 66 -11.14 -12.42 2.66
CA ILE A 66 -10.82 -11.11 2.09
C ILE A 66 -10.34 -11.29 0.66
N GLU A 67 -10.78 -10.41 -0.25
CA GLU A 67 -10.18 -10.26 -1.57
C GLU A 67 -9.06 -9.23 -1.46
N GLY A 68 -7.80 -9.70 -1.34
CA GLY A 68 -6.65 -8.82 -1.08
C GLY A 68 -6.50 -7.71 -2.11
N VAL A 69 -6.80 -8.03 -3.39
CA VAL A 69 -6.76 -7.09 -4.52
C VAL A 69 -7.70 -5.90 -4.33
N ASN A 70 -8.87 -6.09 -3.70
CA ASN A 70 -9.83 -5.00 -3.51
C ASN A 70 -9.37 -3.98 -2.48
N ASN A 71 -8.48 -4.38 -1.56
CA ASN A 71 -7.95 -3.54 -0.49
C ASN A 71 -6.46 -3.23 -0.69
N GLU A 72 -5.92 -3.51 -1.88
CA GLU A 72 -4.49 -3.45 -2.17
C GLU A 72 -3.86 -2.11 -1.78
N LEU A 73 -4.46 -1.00 -2.19
CA LEU A 73 -3.94 0.35 -1.95
C LEU A 73 -3.82 0.66 -0.46
N GLU A 74 -4.88 0.36 0.29
CA GLU A 74 -4.95 0.54 1.74
C GLU A 74 -3.95 -0.38 2.46
N ASN A 75 -3.84 -1.63 2.03
CA ASN A 75 -2.89 -2.59 2.61
C ASN A 75 -1.43 -2.14 2.41
N ILE A 76 -1.10 -1.56 1.25
CA ILE A 76 0.22 -0.95 0.99
C ILE A 76 0.43 0.25 1.92
N ALA A 77 -0.56 1.15 2.01
CA ALA A 77 -0.50 2.35 2.83
C ALA A 77 -0.35 2.03 4.32
N ASP A 78 -1.10 1.06 4.85
CA ASP A 78 -1.01 0.62 6.25
C ASP A 78 0.36 0.03 6.59
N ASN A 79 0.84 -0.91 5.77
CA ASN A 79 2.15 -1.55 5.99
C ASN A 79 3.31 -0.56 5.84
N GLY A 80 3.22 0.35 4.88
CA GLY A 80 4.19 1.43 4.71
C GLY A 80 4.14 2.44 5.85
N GLY A 81 2.95 2.88 6.22
CA GLY A 81 2.70 3.88 7.25
C GLY A 81 3.20 3.45 8.62
N ILE A 82 2.93 2.21 9.03
CA ILE A 82 3.42 1.70 10.33
C ILE A 82 4.94 1.56 10.34
N LYS A 83 5.53 1.15 9.22
CA LYS A 83 6.99 1.04 9.08
C LYS A 83 7.68 2.41 9.14
N LEU A 84 7.08 3.43 8.53
CA LEU A 84 7.57 4.81 8.58
C LEU A 84 7.43 5.40 9.99
N ALA A 85 6.32 5.11 10.67
CA ALA A 85 6.03 5.62 12.01
C ALA A 85 6.90 5.00 13.11
N TYR A 86 7.36 3.77 12.92
CA TYR A 86 8.20 3.05 13.88
C TYR A 86 9.69 3.41 13.78
N LYS A 87 10.17 3.77 12.59
CA LYS A 87 11.57 4.13 12.34
C LYS A 87 11.93 5.50 12.87
#